data_AF-A0A562TFQ3-F1
#
_entry.id   AF-A0A562TFQ3-F1
#
_cell.length_a   1.000
_cell.length_b   1.000
_cell.length_c   1.000
_cell.angle_alpha   90.00
_cell.angle_beta   90.00
_cell.angle_gamma   90.00
#
_symmetry.space_group_name_H-M   'P 1'
#
loop_
_entity.id
_entity.type
_entity.pdbx_description
1 polymer ?
#
loop_
_entity_poly.entity_id
_entity_poly.type
_entity_poly.pdbx_seq_one_letter_code
_entity_poly.pdbx_strand_id
1 'polypeptide(L)'
;MQIELSHLVPLPLRDKLQQRPSDIWNKELSFAPGSFVKIKAPSGSGKTTLVHYLYHIRNDYTGQVLVNGQPWQAYDKETLAAMRQQQVSIIFQDLRLFEQLTALENIELKRLMLPRPYCTQEKVLEMAERLQVTHVLPQSGRTLSYGERQRIAIIRALVQPFRWLFMDEPFSHLDDDNAQRAADLIAAECKGRQAGFILTDLDNDHRFAYDVNYHL
;
A
#
# COMPACT_ATOMS: atom_id res chain seq x y z
N MET A 1 4.34 -1.91 -15.10
CA MET A 1 5.37 -1.59 -14.09
C MET A 1 5.79 -2.92 -13.50
N GLN A 2 6.93 -3.46 -13.92
CA GLN A 2 7.51 -4.67 -13.35
C GLN A 2 8.41 -4.26 -12.18
N ILE A 3 8.36 -4.99 -11.07
CA ILE A 3 9.19 -4.74 -9.89
C ILE A 3 10.03 -5.97 -9.61
N GLU A 4 11.33 -5.79 -9.43
CA GLU A 4 12.27 -6.88 -9.17
C GLU A 4 13.15 -6.52 -7.99
N LEU A 5 13.48 -7.52 -7.18
CA LEU A 5 14.42 -7.41 -6.08
C LEU A 5 15.64 -8.24 -6.44
N SER A 6 16.83 -7.66 -6.32
CA SER A 6 18.09 -8.39 -6.50
C SER A 6 18.96 -8.22 -5.28
N HIS A 7 19.11 -9.30 -4.51
CA HIS A 7 19.93 -9.38 -3.30
C HIS A 7 19.66 -8.24 -2.30
N LEU A 8 18.39 -7.85 -2.17
CA LEU A 8 17.99 -6.73 -1.32
C LEU A 8 18.22 -7.05 0.16
N VAL A 9 19.00 -6.23 0.86
CA VAL A 9 19.24 -6.37 2.30
C VAL A 9 19.10 -5.04 3.03
N PRO A 10 18.16 -4.89 3.99
CA PRO A 10 18.02 -3.70 4.82
C PRO A 10 19.23 -3.51 5.72
N LEU A 11 19.89 -2.36 5.65
CA LEU A 11 21.02 -2.05 6.53
C LEU A 11 20.63 -2.11 8.02
N PRO A 12 19.47 -1.58 8.47
CA PRO A 12 19.11 -1.59 9.90
C PRO A 12 18.75 -2.97 10.47
N LEU A 13 18.50 -3.96 9.61
CA LEU A 13 18.13 -5.32 10.02
C LEU A 13 19.19 -6.35 9.62
N ARG A 14 20.33 -5.92 9.09
CA ARG A 14 21.37 -6.79 8.51
C ARG A 14 21.76 -7.93 9.44
N ASP A 15 22.01 -7.64 10.71
CA ASP A 15 22.44 -8.63 11.70
C ASP A 15 21.32 -9.60 12.08
N LYS A 16 20.07 -9.13 12.10
CA LYS A 16 18.89 -9.96 12.41
C LYS A 16 18.57 -10.93 11.28
N LEU A 17 18.81 -10.53 10.03
CA LEU A 17 18.54 -11.36 8.85
C LEU A 17 19.52 -12.51 8.67
N GLN A 18 20.71 -12.45 9.25
CA GLN A 18 21.64 -13.59 9.26
C GLN A 18 21.12 -14.77 10.07
N GLN A 19 20.13 -14.54 10.95
CA GLN A 19 19.66 -15.52 11.92
C GLN A 19 18.32 -16.15 11.54
N ARG A 20 17.65 -15.68 10.47
CA ARG A 20 16.33 -16.18 10.04
C ARG A 20 16.25 -16.32 8.52
N PRO A 21 15.74 -17.46 8.00
CA PRO A 21 15.49 -17.60 6.57
C PRO A 21 14.38 -16.64 6.13
N SER A 22 14.53 -16.08 4.93
CA SER A 22 13.56 -15.18 4.31
C SER A 22 13.41 -15.54 2.84
N ASP A 23 12.17 -15.51 2.34
CA ASP A 23 11.87 -15.71 0.92
C ASP A 23 12.16 -14.45 0.09
N ILE A 24 12.40 -13.31 0.74
CA ILE A 24 12.57 -12.01 0.08
C ILE A 24 13.97 -11.45 0.29
N TRP A 25 14.44 -11.39 1.54
CA TRP A 25 15.72 -10.76 1.83
C TRP A 25 16.88 -11.57 1.26
N ASN A 26 17.80 -10.87 0.60
CA ASN A 26 18.95 -11.46 -0.11
C ASN A 26 18.55 -12.51 -1.19
N LYS A 27 17.37 -12.36 -1.80
CA LYS A 27 16.89 -13.21 -2.90
C LYS A 27 16.80 -12.44 -4.21
N GLU A 28 16.60 -13.18 -5.30
CA GLU A 28 16.14 -12.65 -6.57
C GLU A 28 14.65 -12.94 -6.72
N LEU A 29 13.85 -11.90 -6.86
CA LEU A 29 12.40 -11.99 -6.99
C LEU A 29 11.89 -11.04 -8.06
N SER A 30 10.83 -11.45 -8.74
CA SER A 30 10.08 -10.59 -9.67
C SER A 30 8.61 -10.62 -9.28
N PHE A 31 8.00 -9.46 -9.09
CA PHE A 31 6.57 -9.31 -8.88
C PHE A 31 5.89 -9.05 -10.23
N ALA A 32 5.08 -10.01 -10.67
CA ALA A 32 4.37 -9.92 -11.94
C ALA A 32 3.30 -8.82 -11.88
N PRO A 33 3.17 -7.94 -12.89
CA PRO A 33 2.08 -6.96 -12.93
C PRO A 33 0.72 -7.63 -12.77
N GLY A 34 -0.15 -7.04 -11.94
CA GLY A 34 -1.49 -7.57 -11.70
C GLY A 34 -1.58 -8.63 -10.60
N SER A 35 -0.45 -9.15 -10.08
CA SER A 35 -0.48 -10.21 -9.07
C SER A 35 -0.89 -9.69 -7.69
N PHE A 36 -1.61 -10.52 -6.95
CA PHE A 36 -1.98 -10.31 -5.55
C PHE A 36 -0.99 -11.06 -4.66
N VAL A 37 -0.07 -10.32 -4.05
CA VAL A 37 1.05 -10.89 -3.29
C VAL A 37 0.82 -10.66 -1.80
N LYS A 38 0.94 -11.75 -1.04
CA LYS A 38 1.00 -11.69 0.42
C LYS A 38 2.43 -11.85 0.91
N ILE A 39 2.79 -11.04 1.90
CA ILE A 39 4.04 -11.17 2.64
C ILE A 39 3.69 -11.33 4.12
N LYS A 40 3.80 -12.56 4.60
CA LYS A 40 3.55 -12.88 6.01
C LYS A 40 4.87 -12.78 6.79
N ALA A 41 4.87 -12.01 7.87
CA ALA A 41 6.04 -11.94 8.74
C ALA A 41 5.66 -11.65 10.20
N PRO A 42 6.38 -12.22 11.18
CA PRO A 42 6.33 -11.78 12.57
C PRO A 42 6.66 -10.28 12.71
N SER A 43 6.28 -9.68 13.84
CA SER A 43 6.69 -8.31 14.16
C SER A 43 8.23 -8.19 14.21
N GLY A 44 8.75 -7.07 13.72
CA GLY A 44 10.19 -6.79 13.68
C GLY A 44 10.98 -7.45 12.54
N SER A 45 10.33 -8.18 11.61
CA SER A 45 10.99 -8.87 10.48
C SER A 45 11.23 -7.98 9.25
N GLY A 46 10.82 -6.71 9.31
CA GLY A 46 11.08 -5.72 8.26
C GLY A 46 9.94 -5.48 7.26
N LYS A 47 8.70 -5.89 7.53
CA LYS A 47 7.51 -5.65 6.69
C LYS A 47 7.37 -4.20 6.19
N THR A 48 7.24 -3.27 7.14
CA THR A 48 7.20 -1.82 6.87
C THR A 48 8.44 -1.34 6.12
N THR A 49 9.61 -1.92 6.44
CA THR A 49 10.87 -1.57 5.78
C THR A 49 10.85 -1.95 4.30
N LEU A 50 10.36 -3.15 3.98
CA LEU A 50 10.18 -3.62 2.61
C LEU A 50 9.17 -2.77 1.85
N VAL A 51 7.98 -2.53 2.41
CA VAL A 51 6.95 -1.67 1.78
C VAL A 51 7.52 -0.27 1.49
N HIS A 52 8.30 0.29 2.42
CA HIS A 52 8.96 1.58 2.22
C HIS A 52 10.05 1.57 1.14
N TYR A 53 10.79 0.45 0.95
CA TYR A 53 11.72 0.29 -0.16
C TYR A 53 10.99 0.19 -1.51
N LEU A 54 9.90 -0.60 -1.57
CA LEU A 54 9.07 -0.75 -2.76
C LEU A 54 8.43 0.57 -3.18
N TYR A 55 8.00 1.38 -2.22
CA TYR A 55 7.44 2.73 -2.45
C TYR A 55 8.51 3.83 -2.62
N HIS A 56 9.79 3.48 -2.47
CA HIS A 56 10.93 4.40 -2.56
C HIS A 56 10.81 5.64 -1.66
N ILE A 57 10.50 5.44 -0.38
CA ILE A 57 10.57 6.51 0.64
C ILE A 57 11.84 6.42 1.50
N ARG A 58 12.56 5.31 1.40
CA ARG A 58 13.86 5.08 2.06
C ARG A 58 14.76 4.24 1.14
N ASN A 59 16.07 4.33 1.33
CA ASN A 59 17.08 3.73 0.45
C ASN A 59 18.29 3.15 1.21
N ASP A 60 18.15 2.94 2.52
CA ASP A 60 19.18 2.39 3.40
C ASP A 60 19.26 0.85 3.29
N TYR A 61 19.63 0.36 2.12
CA TYR A 61 19.77 -1.06 1.78
C TYR A 61 20.98 -1.32 0.89
N THR A 62 21.42 -2.58 0.82
CA THR A 62 22.30 -3.10 -0.25
C THR A 62 21.49 -3.93 -1.25
N GLY A 63 22.08 -4.23 -2.41
CA GLY A 63 21.37 -4.86 -3.51
C GLY A 63 20.55 -3.83 -4.29
N GLN A 64 19.49 -4.26 -4.98
CA GLN A 64 18.71 -3.41 -5.85
C GLN A 64 17.20 -3.68 -5.73
N VAL A 65 16.43 -2.60 -5.84
CA VAL A 65 15.01 -2.65 -6.21
C VAL A 65 14.91 -2.05 -7.61
N LEU A 66 14.58 -2.90 -8.58
CA LEU A 66 14.44 -2.52 -9.98
C LEU A 66 12.98 -2.26 -10.30
N VAL A 67 12.72 -1.19 -11.03
CA VAL A 67 11.43 -0.90 -11.65
C VAL A 67 11.63 -0.80 -13.15
N ASN A 68 10.91 -1.61 -13.91
CA ASN A 68 11.07 -1.70 -15.37
C ASN A 68 12.55 -1.87 -15.79
N GLY A 69 13.31 -2.69 -15.06
CA GLY A 69 14.73 -2.96 -15.32
C GLY A 69 15.70 -1.85 -14.93
N GLN A 70 15.27 -0.78 -14.23
CA GLN A 70 16.14 0.29 -13.73
C GLN A 70 16.07 0.39 -12.21
N PRO A 71 17.20 0.59 -11.50
CA PRO A 71 17.17 0.82 -10.05
C PRO A 71 16.31 2.02 -9.69
N TRP A 72 15.58 1.96 -8.57
CA TRP A 72 14.84 3.12 -8.07
C TRP A 72 15.70 4.40 -7.97
N GLN A 73 16.98 4.25 -7.58
CA GLN A 73 17.96 5.34 -7.44
C GLN A 73 18.36 5.99 -8.77
N ALA A 74 18.07 5.37 -9.91
CA ALA A 74 18.38 5.92 -11.23
C ALA A 74 17.34 6.96 -11.69
N TYR A 75 16.16 6.98 -11.07
CA TYR A 75 15.11 7.95 -11.39
C TYR A 75 15.33 9.27 -10.65
N ASP A 76 15.12 10.39 -11.36
CA ASP A 76 15.11 11.72 -10.74
C ASP A 76 13.82 11.97 -9.92
N LYS A 77 13.81 13.06 -9.16
CA LYS A 77 12.72 13.35 -8.21
C LYS A 77 11.38 13.57 -8.92
N GLU A 78 11.42 14.19 -10.08
CA GLU A 78 10.27 14.50 -10.93
C GLU A 78 9.63 13.23 -11.47
N THR A 79 10.45 12.30 -11.98
CA THR A 79 10.00 10.99 -12.47
C THR A 79 9.44 10.15 -11.34
N LEU A 80 10.12 10.12 -10.18
CA LEU A 80 9.61 9.43 -8.98
C LEU A 80 8.26 9.98 -8.51
N ALA A 81 8.09 11.31 -8.53
CA ALA A 81 6.82 11.95 -8.18
C ALA A 81 5.72 11.55 -9.17
N ALA A 82 5.99 11.60 -10.47
CA ALA A 82 5.05 11.18 -11.51
C ALA A 82 4.67 9.70 -11.38
N MET A 83 5.62 8.81 -11.11
CA MET A 83 5.35 7.38 -10.89
C MET A 83 4.46 7.14 -9.66
N ARG A 84 4.69 7.84 -8.54
CA ARG A 84 3.83 7.73 -7.35
C ARG A 84 2.46 8.38 -7.50
N GLN A 85 2.32 9.31 -8.44
CA GLN A 85 1.05 9.95 -8.75
C GLN A 85 0.22 9.10 -9.74
N GLN A 86 0.88 8.32 -10.61
CA GLN A 86 0.22 7.67 -11.74
C GLN A 86 0.23 6.14 -11.72
N GLN A 87 1.17 5.53 -11.01
CA GLN A 87 1.46 4.09 -11.11
C GLN A 87 1.52 3.36 -9.77
N VAL A 88 1.73 4.07 -8.66
CA VAL A 88 1.92 3.45 -7.34
C VAL A 88 1.04 4.12 -6.31
N SER A 89 0.29 3.33 -5.55
CA SER A 89 -0.44 3.80 -4.38
C SER A 89 -0.03 3.01 -3.13
N ILE A 90 -0.31 3.57 -1.95
CA ILE A 90 0.11 2.98 -0.68
C ILE A 90 -0.89 3.23 0.45
N ILE A 91 -1.10 2.21 1.28
CA ILE A 91 -1.73 2.31 2.60
C ILE A 91 -0.63 2.07 3.63
N PHE A 92 -0.27 3.11 4.39
CA PHE A 92 0.72 3.00 5.46
C PHE A 92 0.06 2.48 6.75
N GLN A 93 0.82 1.77 7.56
CA GLN A 93 0.39 1.29 8.87
C GLN A 93 -0.02 2.44 9.80
N ASP A 94 0.69 3.57 9.76
CA ASP A 94 0.38 4.79 10.53
C ASP A 94 -0.68 5.69 9.88
N LEU A 95 -1.29 5.23 8.78
CA LEU A 95 -2.36 5.86 7.99
C LEU A 95 -1.99 7.20 7.32
N ARG A 96 -1.12 8.01 7.92
CA ARG A 96 -0.68 9.34 7.48
C ARG A 96 -1.81 10.25 7.04
N LEU A 97 -2.92 10.26 7.78
CA LEU A 97 -3.97 11.25 7.59
C LEU A 97 -3.55 12.58 8.23
N PHE A 98 -3.93 13.68 7.60
CA PHE A 98 -3.80 15.01 8.19
C PHE A 98 -4.96 15.22 9.15
N GLU A 99 -4.67 15.22 10.45
CA GLU A 99 -5.69 15.26 11.50
C GLU A 99 -6.51 16.56 11.49
N GLN A 100 -5.93 17.66 11.00
CA GLN A 100 -6.60 18.96 10.91
C GLN A 100 -7.58 19.04 9.74
N LEU A 101 -7.41 18.18 8.73
CA LEU A 101 -8.31 18.10 7.59
C LEU A 101 -9.47 17.17 7.91
N THR A 102 -10.60 17.41 7.27
CA THR A 102 -11.72 16.49 7.24
C THR A 102 -11.35 15.16 6.57
N ALA A 103 -12.14 14.12 6.83
CA ALA A 103 -11.98 12.85 6.16
C ALA A 103 -12.11 12.98 4.63
N LEU A 104 -13.07 13.80 4.15
CA LEU A 104 -13.20 14.10 2.73
C LEU A 104 -11.98 14.84 2.18
N GLU A 105 -11.51 15.89 2.85
CA GLU A 105 -10.31 16.63 2.40
C GLU A 105 -9.07 15.73 2.33
N ASN A 106 -8.90 14.81 3.28
CA ASN A 106 -7.83 13.80 3.22
C ASN A 106 -7.90 12.96 1.93
N ILE A 107 -9.11 12.56 1.51
CA ILE A 107 -9.32 11.81 0.26
C ILE A 107 -9.03 12.70 -0.96
N GLU A 108 -9.55 13.93 -0.96
CA GLU A 108 -9.41 14.91 -2.03
C GLU A 108 -7.94 15.27 -2.31
N LEU A 109 -7.08 15.28 -1.29
CA LEU A 109 -5.63 15.49 -1.45
C LEU A 109 -5.01 14.55 -2.48
N LYS A 110 -5.51 13.32 -2.62
CA LYS A 110 -5.04 12.38 -3.65
C LYS A 110 -5.83 12.46 -4.93
N ARG A 111 -7.15 12.64 -4.85
CA ARG A 111 -8.04 12.73 -6.01
C ARG A 111 -7.70 13.91 -6.94
N LEU A 112 -7.29 15.03 -6.36
CA LEU A 112 -7.01 16.29 -7.05
C LEU A 112 -5.53 16.51 -7.39
N MET A 113 -4.66 15.50 -7.21
CA MET A 113 -3.25 15.65 -7.56
C MET A 113 -3.03 15.79 -9.07
N LEU A 114 -3.91 15.22 -9.90
CA LEU A 114 -3.81 15.29 -11.35
C LEU A 114 -4.68 16.42 -11.92
N PRO A 115 -4.30 17.04 -13.06
CA PRO A 115 -5.10 18.10 -13.68
C PRO A 115 -6.56 17.69 -13.95
N ARG A 116 -6.76 16.39 -14.26
CA ARG A 116 -8.08 15.77 -14.32
C ARG A 116 -8.16 14.70 -13.23
N PRO A 117 -9.15 14.78 -12.32
CA PRO A 117 -9.37 13.74 -11.33
C PRO A 117 -9.58 12.37 -11.98
N TYR A 118 -8.86 11.37 -11.51
CA TYR A 118 -9.02 9.99 -11.96
C TYR A 118 -10.32 9.38 -11.44
N CYS A 119 -10.64 9.65 -10.18
CA CYS A 119 -11.87 9.21 -9.52
C CYS A 119 -12.87 10.38 -9.46
N THR A 120 -14.13 10.12 -9.78
CA THR A 120 -15.20 11.12 -9.62
C THR A 120 -15.60 11.24 -8.15
N GLN A 121 -16.26 12.34 -7.78
CA GLN A 121 -16.72 12.54 -6.41
C GLN A 121 -17.82 11.53 -6.03
N GLU A 122 -18.67 11.15 -6.97
CA GLU A 122 -19.70 10.12 -6.79
C GLU A 122 -19.07 8.77 -6.44
N LYS A 123 -17.97 8.41 -7.10
CA LYS A 123 -17.25 7.18 -6.80
C LYS A 123 -16.60 7.20 -5.41
N VAL A 124 -16.13 8.37 -4.94
CA VAL A 124 -15.67 8.53 -3.54
C VAL A 124 -16.81 8.24 -2.56
N LEU A 125 -18.00 8.79 -2.81
CA LEU A 125 -19.17 8.58 -1.96
C LEU A 125 -19.62 7.12 -1.95
N GLU A 126 -19.60 6.45 -3.11
CA GLU A 126 -19.88 5.01 -3.23
C GLU A 126 -18.90 4.17 -2.39
N MET A 127 -17.60 4.49 -2.45
CA MET A 127 -16.58 3.82 -1.62
C MET A 127 -16.82 4.07 -0.13
N ALA A 128 -17.16 5.30 0.26
CA ALA A 128 -17.46 5.67 1.64
C ALA A 128 -18.69 4.94 2.19
N GLU A 129 -19.73 4.78 1.37
CA GLU A 129 -20.93 4.01 1.72
C GLU A 129 -20.61 2.52 1.90
N ARG A 130 -19.88 1.92 0.96
CA ARG A 130 -19.44 0.51 1.06
C ARG A 130 -18.62 0.22 2.32
N LEU A 131 -17.82 1.20 2.75
CA LEU A 131 -17.01 1.12 3.97
C LEU A 131 -17.70 1.71 5.21
N GLN A 132 -18.98 2.10 5.13
CA GLN A 132 -19.75 2.64 6.26
C GLN A 132 -19.07 3.82 6.97
N VAL A 133 -18.53 4.76 6.19
CA VAL A 133 -17.85 5.98 6.69
C VAL A 133 -18.39 7.27 6.11
N THR A 134 -19.56 7.24 5.45
CA THR A 134 -20.21 8.44 4.89
C THR A 134 -20.47 9.50 5.96
N HIS A 135 -20.87 9.10 7.17
CA HIS A 135 -21.21 10.00 8.28
C HIS A 135 -19.99 10.76 8.85
N VAL A 136 -18.76 10.27 8.63
CA VAL A 136 -17.53 10.94 9.10
C VAL A 136 -16.83 11.77 8.03
N LEU A 137 -17.29 11.74 6.77
CA LEU A 137 -16.70 12.56 5.69
C LEU A 137 -16.51 14.04 6.05
N PRO A 138 -17.47 14.74 6.68
CA PRO A 138 -17.29 16.15 7.05
C PRO A 138 -16.51 16.36 8.35
N GLN A 139 -16.15 15.29 9.08
CA GLN A 139 -15.49 15.38 10.38
C GLN A 139 -13.97 15.46 10.22
N SER A 140 -13.31 16.21 11.11
CA SER A 140 -11.85 16.30 11.20
C SER A 140 -11.24 14.93 11.50
N GLY A 141 -10.13 14.58 10.82
CA GLY A 141 -9.40 13.33 11.04
C GLY A 141 -9.00 13.08 12.51
N ARG A 142 -8.85 14.16 13.29
CA ARG A 142 -8.59 14.11 14.73
C ARG A 142 -9.74 13.48 15.54
N THR A 143 -11.00 13.65 15.11
CA THR A 143 -12.18 13.17 15.85
C THR A 143 -12.61 11.76 15.47
N LEU A 144 -12.09 11.22 14.36
CA LEU A 144 -12.38 9.87 13.90
C LEU A 144 -11.75 8.81 14.82
N SER A 145 -12.45 7.69 15.00
CA SER A 145 -11.84 6.49 15.54
C SER A 145 -10.73 5.98 14.63
N TYR A 146 -9.83 5.15 15.16
CA TYR A 146 -8.73 4.62 14.36
C TYR A 146 -9.24 3.76 13.19
N GLY A 147 -10.25 2.92 13.41
CA GLY A 147 -10.88 2.12 12.34
C GLY A 147 -11.52 2.98 11.25
N GLU A 148 -12.18 4.09 11.61
CA GLU A 148 -12.68 5.06 10.62
C GLU A 148 -11.53 5.71 9.84
N ARG A 149 -10.47 6.18 10.52
CA ARG A 149 -9.27 6.71 9.84
C ARG A 149 -8.67 5.70 8.86
N GLN A 150 -8.65 4.42 9.24
CA GLN A 150 -8.11 3.36 8.39
C GLN A 150 -8.94 3.18 7.12
N ARG A 151 -10.28 3.13 7.24
CA ARG A 151 -11.19 3.08 6.09
C ARG A 151 -11.06 4.32 5.20
N ILE A 152 -10.87 5.51 5.78
CA ILE A 152 -10.58 6.74 5.01
C ILE A 152 -9.22 6.66 4.29
N ALA A 153 -8.18 6.13 4.93
CA ALA A 153 -6.87 5.93 4.31
C ALA A 153 -6.93 4.94 3.13
N ILE A 154 -7.75 3.90 3.23
CA ILE A 154 -8.03 2.95 2.14
C ILE A 154 -8.68 3.69 0.97
N ILE A 155 -9.76 4.45 1.18
CA ILE A 155 -10.40 5.24 0.11
C ILE A 155 -9.39 6.20 -0.52
N ARG A 156 -8.62 6.93 0.30
CA ARG A 156 -7.59 7.86 -0.18
C ARG A 156 -6.53 7.18 -1.07
N ALA A 157 -6.15 5.94 -0.76
CA ALA A 157 -5.23 5.17 -1.60
C ALA A 157 -5.87 4.73 -2.92
N LEU A 158 -7.20 4.53 -2.95
CA LEU A 158 -7.93 4.05 -4.11
C LEU A 158 -8.32 5.16 -5.11
N VAL A 159 -8.39 6.42 -4.69
CA VAL A 159 -8.89 7.53 -5.57
C VAL A 159 -7.88 8.08 -6.58
N GLN A 160 -6.62 7.64 -6.52
CA GLN A 160 -5.60 7.92 -7.55
C GLN A 160 -5.40 6.71 -8.47
N PRO A 161 -4.92 6.89 -9.71
CA PRO A 161 -4.55 5.77 -10.57
C PRO A 161 -3.36 5.02 -9.97
N PHE A 162 -3.34 3.69 -10.16
CA PHE A 162 -2.19 2.86 -9.79
C PHE A 162 -2.16 1.56 -10.60
N ARG A 163 -0.95 1.03 -10.77
CA ARG A 163 -0.66 -0.33 -11.23
C ARG A 163 -0.26 -1.25 -10.09
N TRP A 164 0.30 -0.68 -9.02
CA TRP A 164 0.64 -1.35 -7.77
C TRP A 164 0.03 -0.62 -6.58
N LEU A 165 -0.64 -1.36 -5.72
CA LEU A 165 -1.04 -0.91 -4.39
C LEU A 165 -0.17 -1.62 -3.34
N PHE A 166 0.60 -0.87 -2.55
CA PHE A 166 1.34 -1.43 -1.42
C PHE A 166 0.55 -1.21 -0.14
N MET A 167 0.50 -2.21 0.73
CA MET A 167 -0.31 -2.13 1.94
C MET A 167 0.47 -2.69 3.12
N ASP A 168 0.64 -1.85 4.15
CA ASP A 168 1.29 -2.25 5.39
C ASP A 168 0.26 -2.46 6.50
N GLU A 169 -0.06 -3.73 6.77
CA GLU A 169 -1.06 -4.18 7.76
C GLU A 169 -2.41 -3.43 7.65
N PRO A 170 -3.05 -3.40 6.45
CA PRO A 170 -4.16 -2.50 6.13
C PRO A 170 -5.47 -2.82 6.84
N PHE A 171 -5.53 -3.88 7.66
CA PHE A 171 -6.72 -4.32 8.41
C PHE A 171 -6.51 -4.42 9.93
N SER A 172 -5.33 -4.05 10.44
CA SER A 172 -4.91 -4.26 11.84
C SER A 172 -5.85 -3.69 12.91
N HIS A 173 -6.63 -2.65 12.62
CA HIS A 173 -7.56 -2.02 13.56
C HIS A 173 -9.02 -2.06 13.09
N LEU A 174 -9.37 -3.02 12.24
CA LEU A 174 -10.75 -3.27 11.82
C LEU A 174 -11.26 -4.57 12.44
N ASP A 175 -12.53 -4.60 12.84
CA ASP A 175 -13.24 -5.86 13.06
C ASP A 175 -13.36 -6.66 11.76
N ASP A 176 -13.70 -7.95 11.88
CA ASP A 176 -13.71 -8.86 10.74
C ASP A 176 -14.65 -8.42 9.61
N ASP A 177 -15.84 -7.91 9.95
CA ASP A 177 -16.83 -7.45 8.98
C ASP A 177 -16.32 -6.24 8.20
N ASN A 178 -15.74 -5.26 8.89
CA ASN A 178 -15.16 -4.07 8.27
C ASN A 178 -13.90 -4.39 7.46
N ALA A 179 -13.07 -5.31 7.94
CA ALA A 179 -11.90 -5.81 7.22
C ALA A 179 -12.31 -6.52 5.93
N GLN A 180 -13.35 -7.35 5.96
CA GLN A 180 -13.86 -8.03 4.76
C GLN A 180 -14.42 -7.03 3.74
N ARG A 181 -15.23 -6.05 4.16
CA ARG A 181 -15.72 -4.98 3.27
C ARG A 181 -14.59 -4.21 2.60
N ALA A 182 -13.56 -3.89 3.36
CA ALA A 182 -12.37 -3.22 2.86
C ALA A 182 -11.62 -4.08 1.84
N ALA A 183 -11.40 -5.36 2.14
CA ALA A 183 -10.77 -6.29 1.22
C ALA A 183 -11.57 -6.46 -0.08
N ASP A 184 -12.89 -6.61 0.00
CA ASP A 184 -13.77 -6.73 -1.18
C ASP A 184 -13.72 -5.47 -2.06
N LEU A 185 -13.66 -4.28 -1.45
CA LEU A 185 -13.48 -3.02 -2.17
C LEU A 185 -12.11 -2.97 -2.85
N ILE A 186 -11.03 -3.26 -2.13
CA ILE A 186 -9.66 -3.27 -2.68
C ILE A 186 -9.56 -4.26 -3.84
N ALA A 187 -10.08 -5.48 -3.68
CA ALA A 187 -10.06 -6.51 -4.71
C ALA A 187 -10.83 -6.07 -5.97
N ALA A 188 -12.01 -5.46 -5.81
CA ALA A 188 -12.79 -4.94 -6.93
C ALA A 188 -12.05 -3.83 -7.68
N GLU A 189 -11.44 -2.88 -6.96
CA GLU A 189 -10.69 -1.78 -7.56
C GLU A 189 -9.39 -2.25 -8.25
N CYS A 190 -8.66 -3.19 -7.65
CA CYS A 190 -7.48 -3.78 -8.28
C CYS A 190 -7.84 -4.55 -9.56
N LYS A 191 -8.88 -5.41 -9.51
CA LYS A 191 -9.34 -6.17 -10.68
C LYS A 191 -9.81 -5.26 -11.81
N GLY A 192 -10.62 -4.24 -11.50
CA GLY A 192 -11.11 -3.28 -12.49
C GLY A 192 -10.00 -2.49 -13.20
N ARG A 193 -8.83 -2.38 -12.58
CA ARG A 193 -7.65 -1.66 -13.10
C ARG A 193 -6.59 -2.58 -13.70
N GLN A 194 -6.75 -3.90 -13.59
CA GLN A 194 -5.68 -4.88 -13.83
C GLN A 194 -4.40 -4.56 -13.03
N ALA A 195 -4.59 -4.06 -11.81
CA ALA A 195 -3.52 -3.66 -10.91
C ALA A 195 -3.19 -4.77 -9.91
N GLY A 196 -1.91 -4.91 -9.57
CA GLY A 196 -1.45 -5.81 -8.52
C GLY A 196 -1.40 -5.13 -7.17
N PHE A 197 -1.25 -5.91 -6.11
CA PHE A 197 -0.93 -5.38 -4.79
C PHE A 197 0.08 -6.25 -4.06
N ILE A 198 0.79 -5.63 -3.12
CA ILE A 198 1.63 -6.33 -2.14
C ILE A 198 1.12 -5.95 -0.76
N LEU A 199 0.66 -6.94 0.00
CA LEU A 199 0.14 -6.79 1.35
C LEU A 199 1.09 -7.44 2.35
N THR A 200 1.50 -6.69 3.36
CA THR A 200 2.22 -7.23 4.52
C THR A 200 1.27 -7.42 5.70
N ASP A 201 1.36 -8.59 6.35
CA ASP A 201 0.52 -8.93 7.51
C ASP A 201 1.26 -9.84 8.51
N LEU A 202 0.80 -9.84 9.75
CA LEU A 202 1.18 -10.77 10.81
C LEU A 202 0.47 -12.13 10.64
N ASP A 203 -0.79 -12.09 10.20
CA ASP A 203 -1.69 -13.24 10.30
C ASP A 203 -1.88 -14.04 9.01
N ASN A 204 -2.54 -15.18 9.15
CA ASN A 204 -3.15 -15.90 8.03
C ASN A 204 -4.39 -15.16 7.55
N ASP A 205 -4.23 -13.93 7.05
CA ASP A 205 -5.26 -13.29 6.25
C ASP A 205 -5.59 -14.14 5.01
N HIS A 206 -6.87 -14.45 4.87
CA HIS A 206 -7.46 -15.20 3.75
C HIS A 206 -8.49 -14.36 2.98
N ARG A 207 -8.53 -13.04 3.21
CA ARG A 207 -9.51 -12.13 2.60
C ARG A 207 -9.33 -11.94 1.09
N PHE A 208 -8.17 -12.32 0.55
CA PHE A 208 -7.89 -12.30 -0.88
C PHE A 208 -7.52 -13.69 -1.41
N ALA A 209 -7.85 -13.93 -2.68
CA ALA A 209 -7.25 -15.00 -3.45
C ALA A 209 -5.85 -14.54 -3.89
N TYR A 210 -4.84 -14.88 -3.11
CA TYR A 210 -3.45 -14.52 -3.36
C TYR A 210 -2.82 -15.43 -4.43
N ASP A 211 -2.11 -14.84 -5.38
CA ASP A 211 -1.36 -15.58 -6.39
C ASP A 211 -0.05 -16.14 -5.81
N VAL A 212 0.57 -15.38 -4.90
CA VAL A 212 1.87 -15.71 -4.30
C VAL A 212 1.87 -15.35 -2.82
N ASN A 213 2.47 -16.23 -2.00
CA ASN A 213 2.69 -16.02 -0.58
C ASN A 213 4.18 -16.13 -0.28
N TYR A 214 4.74 -15.11 0.36
CA TYR A 214 6.12 -15.08 0.83
C TYR A 214 6.19 -15.01 2.35
N HIS A 215 7.27 -15.54 2.91
CA HIS A 215 7.62 -15.43 4.32
C HIS A 215 8.88 -14.58 4.51
N LEU A 216 8.80 -13.68 5.49
CA LEU A 216 9.89 -12.79 5.90
C LEU A 216 10.54 -13.22 7.20
#